data_AF-A0A933W3N0-F1
#
_entry.id   AF-A0A933W3N0-F1
#
_cell.length_a   1.000
_cell.length_b   1.000
_cell.length_c   1.000
_cell.angle_alpha   90.00
_cell.angle_beta   90.00
_cell.angle_gamma   90.00
#
_symmetry.space_group_name_H-M   'P 1'
#
loop_
_entity.id
_entity.type
_entity.pdbx_description
1 polymer ?
#
loop_
_entity_poly.entity_id
_entity_poly.type
_entity_poly.pdbx_seq_one_letter_code
_entity_poly.pdbx_strand_id
1 'polypeptide(L)'
;SGMVVISIPAAQEFYGLDGGVNGIEVKVDDIYNADTIARELEKDIGMPYYARDWMEMNQNFFYALKLEKTAIFVILTLIVFVAAFNIVSTMIMVVMEKTRDIAILKSMGATRRMVMRIFFLEGVMIGVAGTALGNVLGYIFCVALRKYHFIKLPSDVYSNTTLAVAMDPTDFIFISACALAITMLSAVYPAWNASRQDPAEALRYE
;
A
#
# COMPACT_ATOMS: atom_id res chain seq x y z
N SER A 1 -31.08 -16.85 18.99
CA SER A 1 -30.62 -16.56 20.37
C SER A 1 -31.15 -15.21 20.77
N GLY A 2 -31.98 -15.13 21.81
CA GLY A 2 -32.56 -13.85 22.28
C GLY A 2 -31.59 -13.13 23.20
N MET A 3 -31.42 -11.82 23.00
CA MET A 3 -30.70 -10.94 23.93
C MET A 3 -31.73 -10.28 24.85
N VAL A 4 -31.50 -10.29 26.16
CA VAL A 4 -32.35 -9.63 27.16
C VAL A 4 -31.48 -8.66 27.95
N VAL A 5 -31.92 -7.41 28.05
CA VAL A 5 -31.22 -6.35 28.79
C VAL A 5 -32.02 -6.06 30.05
N ILE A 6 -31.39 -6.15 31.22
CA ILE A 6 -31.99 -5.89 32.54
C ILE A 6 -31.11 -4.96 33.36
N SER A 7 -31.65 -4.39 34.44
CA SER A 7 -30.87 -3.57 35.35
C SER A 7 -29.86 -4.41 36.14
N ILE A 8 -28.74 -3.78 36.54
CA ILE A 8 -27.68 -4.45 37.31
C ILE A 8 -28.21 -5.09 38.61
N PRO A 9 -29.06 -4.43 39.42
CA PRO A 9 -29.57 -5.04 40.65
C PRO A 9 -30.39 -6.31 40.40
N ALA A 10 -31.21 -6.33 39.34
CA ALA A 10 -31.99 -7.50 38.96
C ALA A 10 -31.10 -8.65 38.46
N ALA A 11 -30.02 -8.34 37.73
CA ALA A 11 -29.04 -9.33 37.32
C ALA A 11 -28.27 -9.90 38.53
N GLN A 12 -27.89 -9.07 39.49
CA GLN A 12 -27.19 -9.48 40.71
C GLN A 12 -28.02 -10.45 41.55
N GLU A 13 -29.31 -10.14 41.75
CA GLU A 13 -30.25 -11.02 42.45
C GLU A 13 -30.44 -12.35 41.70
N PHE A 14 -30.62 -12.30 40.38
CA PHE A 14 -30.81 -13.49 39.55
C PHE A 14 -29.59 -14.43 39.54
N TYR A 15 -28.38 -13.88 39.50
CA TYR A 15 -27.12 -14.64 39.49
C TYR A 15 -26.58 -14.95 40.89
N GLY A 16 -27.24 -14.50 41.96
CA GLY A 16 -26.76 -14.69 43.34
C GLY A 16 -25.42 -14.01 43.62
N LEU A 17 -25.20 -12.84 42.99
CA LEU A 17 -23.99 -12.04 43.19
C LEU A 17 -24.27 -11.05 44.32
N ASP A 18 -23.63 -11.22 45.47
CA ASP A 18 -23.75 -10.36 46.67
C ASP A 18 -23.15 -8.96 46.43
N GLY A 19 -23.74 -8.19 45.51
CA GLY A 19 -23.25 -6.88 45.05
C GLY A 19 -22.08 -6.94 44.07
N GLY A 20 -21.60 -8.13 43.71
CA GLY A 20 -20.52 -8.32 42.73
C GLY A 20 -20.97 -8.16 41.27
N VAL A 21 -20.00 -8.02 40.36
CA VAL A 21 -20.20 -8.03 38.89
C VAL A 21 -19.19 -8.96 38.24
N ASN A 22 -19.56 -9.62 37.14
CA ASN A 22 -18.67 -10.54 36.43
C ASN A 22 -17.58 -9.82 35.62
N GLY A 23 -17.81 -8.56 35.23
CA GLY A 23 -16.87 -7.76 34.46
C GLY A 23 -17.35 -6.32 34.33
N ILE A 24 -16.41 -5.43 34.03
CA ILE A 24 -16.66 -4.02 33.76
C ILE A 24 -16.14 -3.73 32.36
N GLU A 25 -16.99 -3.18 31.51
CA GLU A 25 -16.59 -2.73 30.17
C GLU A 25 -16.22 -1.25 30.24
N VAL A 26 -15.02 -0.92 29.78
CA VAL A 26 -14.52 0.46 29.73
C VAL A 26 -14.47 0.89 28.28
N LYS A 27 -15.22 1.95 27.96
CA LYS A 27 -15.19 2.54 26.63
C LYS A 27 -14.05 3.54 26.53
N VAL A 28 -13.17 3.34 25.54
CA VAL A 28 -12.06 4.24 25.23
C VAL A 28 -12.40 5.10 24.01
N ASP A 29 -11.86 6.31 23.96
CA ASP A 29 -12.07 7.24 22.84
C ASP A 29 -11.29 6.82 21.58
N ASP A 30 -10.08 6.29 21.77
CA ASP A 30 -9.23 5.80 20.69
C ASP A 30 -9.00 4.28 20.81
N ILE A 31 -9.51 3.55 19.81
CA ILE A 31 -9.40 2.09 19.73
C ILE A 31 -7.95 1.60 19.61
N TYR A 32 -7.02 2.42 19.11
CA TYR A 32 -5.62 2.04 18.93
C TYR A 32 -4.83 2.13 20.24
N ASN A 33 -5.30 2.93 21.20
CA ASN A 33 -4.68 3.05 22.52
C ASN A 33 -5.25 2.05 23.53
N ALA A 34 -6.24 1.24 23.14
CA ALA A 34 -6.94 0.30 24.02
C ALA A 34 -5.99 -0.68 24.74
N ASP A 35 -4.98 -1.20 24.03
CA ASP A 35 -3.96 -2.08 24.61
C ASP A 35 -3.08 -1.36 25.66
N THR A 36 -2.69 -0.11 25.40
CA THR A 36 -1.90 0.68 26.35
C THR A 36 -2.71 0.98 27.61
N ILE A 37 -3.97 1.40 27.43
CA ILE A 37 -4.91 1.70 28.51
C ILE A 37 -5.21 0.44 29.33
N ALA A 38 -5.40 -0.72 28.68
CA ALA A 38 -5.63 -1.99 29.36
C ALA A 38 -4.45 -2.37 30.25
N ARG A 39 -3.20 -2.23 29.77
CA ARG A 39 -2.00 -2.51 30.57
C ARG A 39 -1.80 -1.54 31.73
N GLU A 40 -2.17 -0.27 31.57
CA GLU A 40 -2.14 0.71 32.67
C GLU A 40 -3.19 0.37 33.73
N LEU A 41 -4.42 0.07 33.30
CA LEU A 41 -5.50 -0.39 34.18
C LEU A 41 -5.12 -1.66 34.94
N GLU A 42 -4.50 -2.64 34.26
CA GLU A 42 -4.08 -3.90 34.88
C GLU A 42 -3.06 -3.68 36.01
N LYS A 43 -2.16 -2.69 35.86
CA LYS A 43 -1.21 -2.30 36.92
C LYS A 43 -1.91 -1.65 38.11
N ASP A 44 -2.93 -0.84 37.85
CA ASP A 44 -3.64 -0.10 38.90
C ASP A 44 -4.62 -0.97 39.69
N ILE A 45 -5.30 -1.93 39.04
CA ILE A 45 -6.28 -2.82 39.68
C ILE A 45 -5.63 -3.97 40.47
N GLY A 46 -4.45 -4.44 40.04
CA GLY A 46 -3.71 -5.53 40.67
C GLY A 46 -4.39 -6.92 40.58
N MET A 47 -3.66 -7.96 41.02
CA MET A 47 -4.19 -9.33 41.05
C MET A 47 -5.34 -9.47 42.06
N PRO A 48 -6.41 -10.25 41.77
CA PRO A 48 -6.55 -11.25 40.70
C PRO A 48 -7.24 -10.75 39.41
N TYR A 49 -7.42 -9.43 39.25
CA TYR A 49 -8.13 -8.87 38.11
C TYR A 49 -7.20 -8.72 36.90
N TYR A 50 -7.76 -8.89 35.70
CA TYR A 50 -7.04 -8.73 34.43
C TYR A 50 -7.88 -7.86 33.49
N ALA A 51 -7.22 -6.95 32.78
CA ALA A 51 -7.84 -6.18 31.71
C ALA A 51 -7.56 -6.90 30.38
N ARG A 52 -8.58 -7.08 29.53
CA ARG A 52 -8.41 -7.57 28.16
C ARG A 52 -8.87 -6.50 27.21
N ASP A 53 -8.03 -6.15 26.26
CA ASP A 53 -8.42 -5.23 25.21
C ASP A 53 -9.22 -5.96 24.12
N TRP A 54 -9.92 -5.18 23.30
CA TRP A 54 -10.78 -5.71 22.24
C TRP A 54 -9.99 -6.46 21.15
N MET A 55 -8.71 -6.14 20.93
CA MET A 55 -7.83 -6.85 19.99
C MET A 55 -7.44 -8.21 20.53
N GLU A 56 -7.10 -8.33 21.82
CA GLU A 56 -6.85 -9.63 22.46
C GLU A 56 -8.09 -10.54 22.45
N MET A 57 -9.26 -9.98 22.76
CA MET A 57 -10.52 -10.74 22.71
C MET A 57 -10.84 -11.27 21.31
N ASN A 58 -10.34 -10.60 20.26
CA ASN A 58 -10.57 -10.95 18.86
C ASN A 58 -9.29 -11.35 18.12
N GLN A 59 -8.29 -11.87 18.82
CA GLN A 59 -6.94 -12.14 18.29
C GLN A 59 -6.92 -12.92 16.97
N ASN A 60 -7.79 -13.92 16.80
CA ASN A 60 -7.85 -14.75 15.60
C ASN A 60 -8.29 -13.94 14.37
N PHE A 61 -9.23 -13.01 14.55
CA PHE A 61 -9.71 -12.12 13.50
C PHE A 61 -8.61 -11.14 13.07
N PHE A 62 -7.93 -10.54 14.05
CA PHE A 62 -6.81 -9.63 13.78
C PHE A 62 -5.61 -10.32 13.13
N TYR A 63 -5.28 -11.52 13.58
CA TYR A 63 -4.23 -12.33 12.98
C TYR A 63 -4.56 -12.66 11.51
N ALA A 64 -5.80 -13.04 11.22
CA ALA A 64 -6.26 -13.26 9.85
C ALA A 64 -6.15 -12.00 8.99
N LEU A 65 -6.61 -10.84 9.49
CA LEU A 65 -6.48 -9.55 8.79
C LEU A 65 -5.02 -9.17 8.53
N LYS A 66 -4.12 -9.41 9.49
CA LYS A 66 -2.68 -9.11 9.33
C LYS A 66 -2.04 -10.01 8.28
N LEU A 67 -2.38 -11.30 8.27
CA LEU A 67 -1.91 -12.24 7.25
C LEU A 67 -2.40 -11.83 5.85
N GLU A 68 -3.67 -11.47 5.73
CA GLU A 68 -4.26 -10.99 4.46
C GLU A 68 -3.53 -9.73 3.94
N LYS A 69 -3.35 -8.72 4.79
CA LYS A 69 -2.61 -7.51 4.43
C LYS A 69 -1.16 -7.81 4.02
N THR A 70 -0.51 -8.73 4.71
CA THR A 70 0.88 -9.13 4.40
C THR A 70 0.95 -9.84 3.04
N ALA A 71 0.00 -10.73 2.73
CA ALA A 71 -0.05 -11.41 1.44
C ALA A 71 -0.24 -10.41 0.27
N ILE A 72 -1.17 -9.45 0.43
CA ILE A 72 -1.38 -8.38 -0.56
C ILE A 72 -0.11 -7.54 -0.74
N PHE A 73 0.58 -7.19 0.34
CA PHE A 73 1.84 -6.44 0.28
C PHE A 73 2.92 -7.18 -0.53
N VAL A 74 3.08 -8.50 -0.32
CA VAL A 74 4.04 -9.32 -1.08
C VAL A 74 3.67 -9.36 -2.57
N ILE A 75 2.40 -9.58 -2.90
CA ILE A 75 1.93 -9.63 -4.29
C ILE A 75 2.14 -8.28 -4.98
N LEU A 76 1.75 -7.17 -4.35
CA LEU A 76 1.95 -5.83 -4.90
C LEU A 76 3.43 -5.54 -5.14
N THR A 77 4.30 -5.89 -4.19
CA THR A 77 5.75 -5.72 -4.33
C THR A 77 6.29 -6.49 -5.54
N LEU A 78 5.85 -7.74 -5.73
CA LEU A 78 6.25 -8.55 -6.87
C LEU A 78 5.80 -7.95 -8.20
N ILE A 79 4.55 -7.47 -8.30
CA ILE A 79 4.02 -6.81 -9.50
C ILE A 79 4.85 -5.57 -9.85
N VAL A 80 5.13 -4.73 -8.84
CA VAL A 80 5.94 -3.52 -9.02
C VAL A 80 7.36 -3.88 -9.47
N PHE A 81 7.95 -4.94 -8.90
CA PHE A 81 9.28 -5.41 -9.29
C PHE A 81 9.32 -5.90 -10.75
N VAL A 82 8.33 -6.70 -11.16
CA VAL A 82 8.20 -7.18 -12.56
C VAL A 82 8.03 -6.00 -13.52
N ALA A 83 7.20 -5.01 -13.17
CA ALA A 83 7.01 -3.81 -13.97
C ALA A 83 8.31 -2.99 -14.09
N ALA A 84 9.05 -2.82 -13.00
CA ALA A 84 10.33 -2.12 -13.00
C ALA A 84 11.35 -2.81 -13.90
N PHE A 85 11.43 -4.14 -13.87
CA PHE A 85 12.30 -4.92 -14.75
C PHE A 85 11.91 -4.77 -16.22
N ASN A 86 10.62 -4.79 -16.52
CA ASN A 86 10.12 -4.60 -17.87
C ASN A 86 10.55 -3.24 -18.46
N ILE A 87 10.44 -2.16 -17.68
CA ILE A 87 10.89 -0.83 -18.09
C ILE A 87 12.39 -0.83 -18.41
N VAL A 88 13.21 -1.47 -17.56
CA VAL A 88 14.66 -1.60 -17.81
C VAL A 88 14.93 -2.33 -19.13
N SER A 89 14.28 -3.47 -19.35
CA SER A 89 14.44 -4.25 -20.59
C SER A 89 14.05 -3.45 -21.83
N THR A 90 12.91 -2.77 -21.78
CA THR A 90 12.42 -1.94 -22.90
C THR A 90 13.35 -0.76 -23.16
N MET A 91 13.81 -0.04 -22.13
CA MET A 91 14.75 1.06 -22.32
C MET A 91 16.08 0.59 -22.90
N ILE A 92 16.61 -0.57 -22.47
CA ILE A 92 17.83 -1.14 -23.07
C ILE A 92 17.60 -1.45 -24.55
N MET A 93 16.46 -2.02 -24.90
CA MET A 93 16.10 -2.30 -26.30
C MET A 93 16.06 -1.02 -27.14
N VAL A 94 15.38 0.03 -26.66
CA VAL A 94 15.31 1.33 -27.35
C VAL A 94 16.71 1.94 -27.54
N VAL A 95 17.57 1.86 -26.52
CA VAL A 95 18.97 2.32 -26.63
C VAL A 95 19.72 1.56 -27.72
N MET A 96 19.57 0.22 -27.76
CA MET A 96 20.23 -0.62 -28.76
C MET A 96 19.74 -0.30 -30.18
N GLU A 97 18.44 -0.10 -30.38
CA GLU A 97 17.88 0.31 -31.69
C GLU A 97 18.35 1.70 -32.13
N LYS A 98 18.61 2.61 -31.17
CA LYS A 98 19.04 3.99 -31.41
C LYS A 98 20.57 4.18 -31.41
N THR A 99 21.35 3.10 -31.41
CA THR A 99 22.83 3.15 -31.37
C THR A 99 23.43 4.01 -32.49
N ARG A 100 22.90 3.93 -33.73
CA ARG A 100 23.37 4.75 -34.87
C ARG A 100 23.11 6.23 -34.67
N ASP A 101 21.91 6.58 -34.21
CA ASP A 101 21.52 7.97 -33.93
C ASP A 101 22.42 8.56 -32.82
N ILE A 102 22.76 7.76 -31.80
CA ILE A 102 23.71 8.14 -30.73
C ILE A 102 25.12 8.38 -31.29
N ALA A 103 25.59 7.51 -32.20
CA ALA A 103 26.91 7.65 -32.82
C ALA A 103 27.03 8.93 -33.67
N ILE A 104 25.98 9.27 -34.43
CA ILE A 104 25.89 10.54 -35.18
C ILE A 104 25.90 11.74 -34.20
N LEU A 105 25.13 11.67 -33.11
CA LEU A 105 25.11 12.74 -32.11
C LEU A 105 26.51 12.95 -31.50
N LYS A 106 27.21 11.86 -31.16
CA LYS A 106 28.56 11.89 -30.60
C LYS A 106 29.59 12.41 -31.60
N SER A 107 29.48 12.07 -32.88
CA SER A 107 30.39 12.61 -33.92
C SER A 107 30.17 14.10 -34.18
N MET A 108 28.95 14.61 -33.95
CA MET A 108 28.64 16.05 -33.93
C MET A 108 29.11 16.77 -32.65
N GLY A 109 29.74 16.07 -31.69
CA GLY A 109 30.28 16.65 -30.46
C GLY A 109 29.40 16.50 -29.22
N ALA A 110 28.33 15.69 -29.27
CA ALA A 110 27.51 15.46 -28.08
C ALA A 110 28.30 14.72 -26.98
N THR A 111 28.28 15.28 -25.77
CA THR A 111 28.97 14.66 -24.63
C THR A 111 28.20 13.46 -24.09
N ARG A 112 28.92 12.54 -23.42
CA ARG A 112 28.34 11.38 -22.73
C ARG A 112 27.20 11.74 -21.76
N ARG A 113 27.29 12.91 -21.12
CA ARG A 113 26.25 13.44 -20.21
C ARG A 113 24.99 13.89 -20.95
N MET A 114 25.11 14.42 -22.16
CA MET A 114 23.95 14.82 -22.97
C MET A 114 23.14 13.59 -23.39
N VAL A 115 23.81 12.53 -23.85
CA VAL A 115 23.17 11.26 -24.20
C VAL A 115 22.48 10.65 -22.98
N MET A 116 23.15 10.61 -21.83
CA MET A 116 22.56 10.12 -20.58
C MET A 116 21.32 10.93 -20.16
N ARG A 117 21.33 12.26 -20.33
CA ARG A 117 20.17 13.12 -20.01
C ARG A 117 18.96 12.83 -20.89
N ILE A 118 19.16 12.56 -22.19
CA ILE A 118 18.07 12.26 -23.13
C ILE A 118 17.33 11.00 -22.65
N PHE A 119 18.05 9.90 -22.43
CA PHE A 119 17.43 8.64 -21.99
C PHE A 119 16.87 8.72 -20.57
N PHE A 120 17.49 9.48 -19.67
CA PHE A 120 16.92 9.73 -18.36
C PHE A 120 15.59 10.50 -18.44
N LEU A 121 15.52 11.55 -19.26
CA LEU A 121 14.29 12.32 -19.50
C LEU A 121 13.20 11.45 -20.15
N GLU A 122 13.57 10.57 -21.07
CA GLU A 122 12.65 9.61 -21.67
C GLU A 122 12.04 8.68 -20.60
N GLY A 123 12.87 8.11 -19.72
CA GLY A 123 12.40 7.30 -18.59
C GLY A 123 11.51 8.08 -17.62
N VAL A 124 11.85 9.34 -17.33
CA VAL A 124 11.03 10.23 -16.49
C VAL A 124 9.68 10.52 -17.16
N MET A 125 9.64 10.79 -18.47
CA MET A 125 8.40 11.04 -19.20
C MET A 125 7.48 9.81 -19.17
N ILE A 126 8.04 8.61 -19.38
CA ILE A 126 7.30 7.35 -19.29
C ILE A 126 6.75 7.16 -17.86
N GLY A 127 7.59 7.40 -16.83
CA GLY A 127 7.19 7.31 -15.44
C GLY A 127 6.04 8.27 -15.09
N VAL A 128 6.18 9.55 -15.44
CA VAL A 128 5.15 10.57 -15.18
C VAL A 128 3.85 10.28 -15.91
N ALA A 129 3.92 9.91 -17.19
CA ALA A 129 2.72 9.54 -17.96
C ALA A 129 2.03 8.30 -17.38
N GLY A 130 2.81 7.28 -17.01
CA GLY A 130 2.31 6.05 -16.38
C GLY A 130 1.66 6.32 -15.03
N THR A 131 2.29 7.12 -14.15
CA THR A 131 1.73 7.50 -12.86
C THR A 131 0.46 8.35 -13.01
N ALA A 132 0.44 9.30 -13.95
CA ALA A 132 -0.74 10.13 -14.20
C ALA A 132 -1.93 9.27 -14.68
N LEU A 133 -1.71 8.41 -15.68
CA LEU A 133 -2.73 7.50 -16.18
C LEU A 133 -3.17 6.50 -15.09
N GLY A 134 -2.23 5.95 -14.33
CA GLY A 134 -2.51 5.04 -13.21
C GLY A 134 -3.38 5.69 -12.13
N ASN A 135 -3.09 6.93 -11.75
CA ASN A 135 -3.89 7.68 -10.78
C ASN A 135 -5.31 7.96 -11.29
N VAL A 136 -5.43 8.38 -12.56
CA VAL A 136 -6.75 8.62 -13.18
C VAL A 136 -7.58 7.35 -13.23
N LEU A 137 -6.99 6.25 -13.71
CA LEU A 137 -7.66 4.95 -13.75
C LEU A 137 -8.02 4.47 -12.34
N GLY A 138 -7.09 4.53 -11.39
CA GLY A 138 -7.31 4.16 -10.00
C GLY A 138 -8.45 4.95 -9.36
N TYR A 139 -8.47 6.27 -9.55
CA TYR A 139 -9.55 7.12 -9.06
C TYR A 139 -10.91 6.75 -9.68
N ILE A 140 -10.96 6.53 -11.00
CA ILE A 140 -12.17 6.08 -11.68
C ILE A 140 -12.65 4.74 -11.11
N PHE A 141 -11.75 3.78 -10.89
CA PHE A 141 -12.07 2.49 -10.26
C PHE A 141 -12.63 2.67 -8.85
N CYS A 142 -11.99 3.49 -8.00
CA CYS A 142 -12.47 3.75 -6.64
C CYS A 142 -13.87 4.40 -6.64
N VAL A 143 -14.12 5.34 -7.55
CA VAL A 143 -15.44 5.97 -7.70
C VAL A 143 -16.48 4.97 -8.21
N ALA A 144 -16.12 4.11 -9.16
CA ALA A 144 -17.00 3.07 -9.69
C ALA A 144 -17.35 2.04 -8.60
N LEU A 145 -16.37 1.58 -7.82
CA LEU A 145 -16.58 0.70 -6.66
C LEU A 145 -17.54 1.31 -5.64
N ARG A 146 -17.38 2.60 -5.35
CA ARG A 146 -18.27 3.35 -4.44
C ARG A 146 -19.69 3.49 -5.00
N LYS A 147 -19.85 3.71 -6.31
CA LYS A 147 -21.15 3.97 -6.96
C LYS A 147 -21.96 2.70 -7.22
N TYR A 148 -21.30 1.63 -7.64
CA TYR A 148 -21.98 0.42 -8.13
C TYR A 148 -22.15 -0.67 -7.07
N HIS A 149 -21.56 -0.51 -5.87
CA HIS A 149 -21.67 -1.46 -4.75
C HIS A 149 -21.52 -2.92 -5.21
N PHE A 150 -20.53 -3.20 -6.07
CA PHE A 150 -20.30 -4.53 -6.68
C PHE A 150 -20.17 -5.65 -5.63
N ILE A 151 -19.77 -5.29 -4.41
CA ILE A 151 -19.66 -6.19 -3.26
C ILE A 151 -20.75 -5.81 -2.25
N LYS A 152 -21.85 -6.57 -2.24
CA LYS A 152 -22.87 -6.48 -1.19
C LYS A 152 -22.37 -7.31 0.00
N LEU A 153 -22.09 -6.65 1.13
CA LEU A 153 -21.83 -7.37 2.37
C LEU A 153 -23.16 -7.88 2.95
N PRO A 154 -23.24 -9.12 3.43
CA PRO A 154 -24.44 -9.62 4.09
C PRO A 154 -24.74 -8.75 5.32
N SER A 155 -25.96 -8.22 5.35
CA SER A 155 -26.44 -7.21 6.31
C SER A 155 -26.45 -7.67 7.77
N ASP A 156 -26.24 -8.97 8.03
CA ASP A 156 -26.30 -9.58 9.36
C ASP A 156 -25.06 -9.33 10.24
N VAL A 157 -23.94 -8.87 9.66
CA VAL A 157 -22.67 -8.67 10.39
C VAL A 157 -22.15 -7.23 10.32
N TYR A 158 -22.53 -6.45 9.30
CA TYR A 158 -22.05 -5.08 9.10
C TYR A 158 -23.22 -4.10 9.08
N SER A 159 -23.32 -3.25 10.11
CA SER A 159 -24.37 -2.20 10.21
C SER A 159 -24.29 -1.14 9.09
N ASN A 160 -23.17 -1.09 8.35
CA ASN A 160 -22.95 -0.20 7.22
C ASN A 160 -22.88 -1.04 5.93
N THR A 161 -23.94 -1.01 5.12
CA THR A 161 -24.16 -1.92 3.96
C THR A 161 -23.30 -1.62 2.72
N THR A 162 -22.10 -1.05 2.90
CA THR A 162 -21.23 -0.65 1.79
C THR A 162 -19.76 -0.78 2.20
N LEU A 163 -18.92 -1.36 1.34
CA LEU A 163 -17.47 -1.29 1.48
C LEU A 163 -17.06 0.19 1.54
N ALA A 164 -16.64 0.68 2.70
CA ALA A 164 -16.22 2.06 2.86
C ALA A 164 -14.86 2.24 2.16
N VAL A 165 -14.89 2.54 0.87
CA VAL A 165 -13.70 2.92 0.11
C VAL A 165 -13.29 4.31 0.59
N ALA A 166 -12.48 4.35 1.64
CA ALA A 166 -11.81 5.56 2.11
C ALA A 166 -10.69 5.88 1.11
N MET A 167 -10.91 6.89 0.28
CA MET A 167 -9.86 7.42 -0.59
C MET A 167 -9.07 8.43 0.22
N ASP A 168 -7.94 8.02 0.77
CA ASP A 168 -7.02 8.91 1.46
C ASP A 168 -6.07 9.56 0.43
N PRO A 169 -6.07 10.90 0.24
CA PRO A 169 -5.15 11.58 -0.66
C PRO A 169 -3.67 11.29 -0.35
N THR A 170 -3.36 11.01 0.91
CA THR A 170 -2.00 10.72 1.38
C THR A 170 -1.48 9.41 0.76
N ASP A 171 -2.34 8.40 0.64
CA ASP A 171 -2.00 7.12 0.00
C ASP A 171 -1.70 7.31 -1.49
N PHE A 172 -2.52 8.11 -2.19
CA PHE A 172 -2.28 8.42 -3.61
C PHE A 172 -0.95 9.11 -3.84
N ILE A 173 -0.62 10.11 -3.01
CA ILE A 173 0.65 10.84 -3.10
C ILE A 173 1.82 9.90 -2.81
N PHE A 174 1.73 9.09 -1.75
CA PHE A 174 2.80 8.18 -1.35
C PHE A 174 3.07 7.12 -2.42
N ILE A 175 2.02 6.48 -2.94
CA ILE A 175 2.15 5.48 -4.02
C ILE A 175 2.72 6.12 -5.30
N SER A 176 2.27 7.32 -5.65
CA SER A 176 2.79 8.06 -6.81
C SER A 176 4.28 8.37 -6.65
N ALA A 177 4.70 8.82 -5.48
CA ALA A 177 6.09 9.11 -5.18
C ALA A 177 6.97 7.85 -5.27
N CYS A 178 6.51 6.73 -4.70
CA CYS A 178 7.18 5.44 -4.79
C CYS A 178 7.30 4.95 -6.24
N ALA A 179 6.22 5.04 -7.02
CA ALA A 179 6.23 4.65 -8.44
C ALA A 179 7.20 5.49 -9.28
N LEU A 180 7.22 6.81 -9.07
CA LEU A 180 8.16 7.71 -9.71
C LEU A 180 9.61 7.42 -9.30
N ALA A 181 9.86 7.15 -8.01
CA ALA A 181 11.20 6.80 -7.54
C ALA A 181 11.71 5.51 -8.20
N ILE A 182 10.87 4.48 -8.27
CA ILE A 182 11.23 3.19 -8.89
C ILE A 182 11.49 3.35 -10.39
N THR A 183 10.63 4.07 -11.10
CA THR A 183 10.82 4.31 -12.55
C THR A 183 12.07 5.13 -12.83
N MET A 184 12.35 6.16 -12.03
CA MET A 184 13.59 6.94 -12.12
C MET A 184 14.83 6.07 -11.87
N LEU A 185 14.82 5.24 -10.82
CA LEU A 185 15.92 4.33 -10.51
C LEU A 185 16.16 3.31 -11.63
N SER A 186 15.09 2.74 -12.19
CA SER A 186 15.15 1.86 -13.35
C SER A 186 15.75 2.53 -14.57
N ALA A 187 15.45 3.81 -14.82
CA ALA A 187 15.94 4.56 -15.98
C ALA A 187 17.44 4.92 -15.89
N VAL A 188 18.03 4.95 -14.69
CA VAL A 188 19.46 5.30 -14.51
C VAL A 188 20.37 4.26 -15.15
N TYR A 189 20.08 2.97 -15.00
CA TYR A 189 20.93 1.89 -15.52
C TYR A 189 21.02 1.90 -17.06
N PRO A 190 19.91 1.91 -17.82
CA PRO A 190 19.92 2.03 -19.28
C PRO A 190 20.55 3.34 -19.77
N ALA A 191 20.27 4.47 -19.11
CA ALA A 191 20.85 5.76 -19.48
C ALA A 191 22.38 5.76 -19.33
N TRP A 192 22.89 5.13 -18.27
CA TRP A 192 24.32 4.93 -18.09
C TRP A 192 24.92 3.99 -19.14
N ASN A 193 24.23 2.90 -19.47
CA ASN A 193 24.63 1.96 -20.52
C ASN A 193 24.72 2.63 -21.90
N ALA A 194 23.68 3.39 -22.30
CA ALA A 194 23.64 4.15 -23.55
C ALA A 194 24.82 5.12 -23.69
N SER A 195 25.16 5.77 -22.57
CA SER A 195 26.26 6.73 -22.52
C SER A 195 27.63 6.10 -22.87
N ARG A 196 27.81 4.80 -22.57
CA ARG A 196 29.08 4.05 -22.75
C ARG A 196 29.29 3.45 -24.13
N GLN A 197 28.28 3.41 -24.98
CA GLN A 197 28.44 2.80 -26.31
C GLN A 197 29.46 3.57 -27.15
N ASP A 198 30.43 2.84 -27.70
CA ASP A 198 31.55 3.42 -28.44
C ASP A 198 31.12 3.69 -29.91
N PRO A 199 31.28 4.93 -30.44
CA PRO A 199 30.88 5.26 -31.80
C PRO A 199 31.53 4.38 -32.87
N ALA A 200 32.73 3.86 -32.59
CA ALA A 200 33.51 3.06 -33.52
C ALA A 200 32.99 1.62 -33.67
N GLU A 201 32.34 1.04 -32.66
CA GLU A 201 31.71 -0.28 -32.77
C GLU A 201 30.40 -0.22 -33.56
N ALA A 202 29.63 0.86 -33.41
CA ALA A 202 28.35 1.06 -34.09
C ALA A 202 28.46 1.13 -35.63
N LEU A 203 29.61 1.56 -36.15
CA LEU A 203 29.89 1.69 -37.58
C LEU A 203 30.65 0.49 -38.18
N ARG A 204 31.13 -0.45 -37.35
CA ARG A 204 31.95 -1.60 -37.76
C ARG A 204 31.17 -2.92 -37.86
N TYR A 205 29.88 -2.91 -37.50
CA TYR A 205 28.99 -4.07 -37.64
C TYR A 205 28.24 -4.12 -38.99
N GLU A 206 28.72 -3.36 -39.98
CA GLU A 206 28.56 -3.61 -41.42
C GLU A 206 29.93 -3.73 -42.09
#